data_AF-A0A3D9C9U2-F1
#
_entry.id   AF-A0A3D9C9U2-F1
#
_cell.length_a   1.000
_cell.length_b   1.000
_cell.length_c   1.000
_cell.angle_alpha   90.00
_cell.angle_beta   90.00
_cell.angle_gamma   90.00
#
_symmetry.space_group_name_H-M   'P 1'
#
loop_
_entity.id
_entity.type
_entity.pdbx_description
1 polymer ?
#
loop_
_entity_poly.entity_id
_entity_poly.type
_entity_poly.pdbx_seq_one_letter_code
_entity_poly.pdbx_strand_id
1 'polypeptide(L)'
;MGHYSTLMIGKHEYSWKYDIPSYLSFLFDKNDLYSQSSNDDEGSSKIGFITTREKALEKLDKLGFNWEMITEIYSFFYEEIKEKVYENIIDELAENSGELSESEVQKEADKFFAKLPKFTRGEELKDFVNFLFPLISASIGEASKEVRSMDGNTYRIEKEKHSSMFNNFLFEPGDFFYQKALMLPPWVQIIGNLFEYEIMIEYAEIISVVKIKLLLEAAAPTTEVDLQLEDMIDNEEEISEFHIQSANRLIRKIQLYNKFFNSIVNQEAIIKDTYFKKELLLLLDEIPQLKNSAEKGRALENLMEIIFSSVPGLEVISKRVNTNDEEIDLQIKNGVSGTFWSSLTSPTFFVECKNWSAKVGASEMRDFETKIINHKKLVKVGFFISVKGFTKEVNSHLKRASREDHHIVLIDSSDLLELANGKSTTIQWLEKLIIRPH
;
A
#
# COMPACT_ATOMS: atom_id res chain seq x y z
N MET A 1 10.05 -8.99 -40.64
CA MET A 1 10.47 -8.99 -39.23
C MET A 1 9.31 -8.57 -38.34
N GLY A 2 9.30 -8.96 -37.06
CA GLY A 2 8.41 -8.35 -36.09
C GLY A 2 9.05 -7.03 -35.64
N HIS A 3 8.32 -5.94 -35.61
CA HIS A 3 8.86 -4.65 -35.16
C HIS A 3 9.10 -4.70 -33.64
N TYR A 4 10.32 -5.03 -33.22
CA TYR A 4 10.71 -5.12 -31.81
C TYR A 4 11.83 -4.13 -31.47
N SER A 5 11.75 -3.51 -30.31
CA SER A 5 12.92 -2.94 -29.65
C SER A 5 13.43 -3.92 -28.62
N THR A 6 14.75 -4.12 -28.55
CA THR A 6 15.35 -5.14 -27.70
C THR A 6 16.46 -4.53 -26.83
N LEU A 7 16.34 -4.64 -25.52
CA LEU A 7 17.39 -4.29 -24.56
C LEU A 7 18.08 -5.58 -24.10
N MET A 8 19.39 -5.62 -24.29
CA MET A 8 20.28 -6.64 -23.76
C MET A 8 20.98 -6.11 -22.51
N ILE A 9 20.97 -6.87 -21.42
CA ILE A 9 21.83 -6.64 -20.25
C ILE A 9 22.72 -7.87 -20.09
N GLY A 10 23.92 -7.79 -20.65
CA GLY A 10 24.79 -8.95 -20.85
C GLY A 10 24.11 -10.00 -21.73
N LYS A 11 23.83 -11.18 -21.17
CA LYS A 11 23.17 -12.29 -21.90
C LYS A 11 21.63 -12.29 -21.80
N HIS A 12 21.04 -11.30 -21.14
CA HIS A 12 19.61 -11.27 -20.83
C HIS A 12 18.88 -10.31 -21.76
N GLU A 13 17.85 -10.80 -22.44
CA GLU A 13 17.06 -10.08 -23.45
C GLU A 13 15.73 -9.58 -22.88
N TYR A 14 15.37 -8.34 -23.24
CA TYR A 14 14.08 -7.71 -22.95
C TYR A 14 13.55 -7.07 -24.22
N SER A 15 12.39 -7.49 -24.69
CA SER A 15 11.89 -7.08 -26.01
C SER A 15 10.48 -6.49 -25.91
N TRP A 16 10.25 -5.37 -26.60
CA TRP A 16 8.95 -4.70 -26.69
C TRP A 16 8.50 -4.63 -28.13
N LYS A 17 7.26 -5.08 -28.38
CA LYS A 17 6.69 -5.10 -29.72
C LYS A 17 6.02 -3.77 -30.05
N TYR A 18 6.35 -3.20 -31.20
CA TYR A 18 5.77 -1.96 -31.74
C TYR A 18 5.96 -0.70 -30.88
N ASP A 19 6.80 -0.74 -29.85
CA ASP A 19 7.07 0.41 -29.00
C ASP A 19 8.54 0.43 -28.58
N ILE A 20 9.04 1.63 -28.34
CA ILE A 20 10.33 1.85 -27.67
C ILE A 20 10.00 2.56 -26.37
N PRO A 21 10.03 1.87 -25.22
CA PRO A 21 9.67 2.49 -23.96
C PRO A 21 10.54 3.73 -23.68
N SER A 22 9.89 4.88 -23.46
CA SER A 22 10.59 6.16 -23.34
C SER A 22 11.61 6.20 -22.21
N TYR A 23 11.43 5.36 -21.18
CA TYR A 23 12.37 5.26 -20.06
C TYR A 23 13.70 4.58 -20.41
N LEU A 24 13.79 3.80 -21.50
CA LEU A 24 15.04 3.18 -21.93
C LEU A 24 16.06 4.22 -22.40
N SER A 25 15.58 5.35 -22.93
CA SER A 25 16.45 6.46 -23.33
C SER A 25 17.26 7.06 -22.16
N PHE A 26 16.86 6.79 -20.91
CA PHE A 26 17.57 7.24 -19.73
C PHE A 26 18.86 6.46 -19.46
N LEU A 27 19.06 5.32 -20.11
CA LEU A 27 20.24 4.48 -19.88
C LEU A 27 21.46 4.93 -20.70
N PHE A 28 21.24 5.64 -21.82
CA PHE A 28 22.26 5.85 -22.86
C PHE A 28 22.53 7.33 -23.13
N ASP A 29 23.79 7.71 -23.30
CA ASP A 29 24.17 9.03 -23.78
C ASP A 29 24.16 9.13 -25.31
N LYS A 30 24.16 10.36 -25.83
CA LYS A 30 24.20 10.60 -27.29
C LYS A 30 25.39 9.90 -27.97
N ASN A 31 26.51 9.76 -27.26
CA ASN A 31 27.72 9.14 -27.78
C ASN A 31 27.71 7.60 -27.69
N ASP A 32 26.68 7.01 -27.08
CA ASP A 32 26.49 5.56 -27.01
C ASP A 32 25.84 5.00 -28.29
N LEU A 33 25.43 5.87 -29.23
CA LEU A 33 24.87 5.50 -30.53
C LEU A 33 25.88 4.69 -31.36
N TYR A 34 25.42 3.58 -31.94
CA TYR A 34 26.17 2.83 -32.94
C TYR A 34 25.31 2.50 -34.16
N SER A 35 25.97 2.37 -35.32
CA SER A 35 25.41 1.88 -36.58
C SER A 35 26.45 1.00 -37.25
N GLN A 36 26.10 -0.26 -37.52
CA GLN A 36 26.97 -1.23 -38.18
C GLN A 36 26.23 -1.85 -39.37
N SER A 37 26.71 -1.55 -40.58
CA SER A 37 26.27 -2.24 -41.79
C SER A 37 26.92 -3.62 -41.86
N SER A 38 26.14 -4.70 -41.95
CA SER A 38 26.70 -6.03 -42.28
C SER A 38 27.11 -6.06 -43.76
N ASN A 39 28.25 -6.71 -44.04
CA ASN A 39 28.74 -6.95 -45.41
C ASN A 39 28.11 -8.20 -46.04
N ASP A 40 27.17 -8.85 -45.35
CA ASP A 40 26.51 -10.06 -45.83
C ASP A 40 25.36 -9.67 -46.78
N ASP A 41 25.14 -10.49 -47.82
CA ASP A 41 24.16 -10.26 -48.90
C ASP A 41 22.70 -10.07 -48.42
N GLU A 42 22.41 -10.29 -47.12
CA GLU A 42 21.10 -10.11 -46.49
C GLU A 42 20.87 -8.72 -45.87
N GLY A 43 21.87 -7.82 -45.86
CA GLY A 43 21.66 -6.38 -45.65
C GLY A 43 21.06 -5.95 -44.31
N SER A 44 21.24 -6.72 -43.23
CA SER A 44 20.80 -6.28 -41.90
C SER A 44 21.81 -5.29 -41.30
N SER A 45 21.39 -4.03 -41.14
CA SER A 45 22.15 -3.03 -40.38
C SER A 45 21.79 -3.15 -38.91
N LYS A 46 22.76 -3.39 -38.04
CA LYS A 46 22.56 -3.27 -36.59
C LYS A 46 22.63 -1.81 -36.20
N ILE A 47 21.65 -1.34 -35.45
CA ILE A 47 21.58 0.06 -35.08
C ILE A 47 20.95 0.22 -33.70
N GLY A 48 21.53 1.07 -32.85
CA GLY A 48 21.15 1.08 -31.45
C GLY A 48 22.03 1.93 -30.55
N PHE A 49 21.92 1.69 -29.25
CA PHE A 49 22.75 2.34 -28.23
C PHE A 49 23.45 1.30 -27.36
N ILE A 50 24.75 1.48 -27.14
CA ILE A 50 25.57 0.56 -26.36
C ILE A 50 26.34 1.30 -25.28
N THR A 51 26.19 0.83 -24.04
CA THR A 51 26.87 1.40 -22.88
C THR A 51 27.27 0.31 -21.90
N THR A 52 27.82 0.71 -20.75
CA THR A 52 28.16 -0.21 -19.65
C THR A 52 27.15 -0.06 -18.52
N ARG A 53 26.91 -1.14 -17.77
CA ARG A 53 26.07 -1.13 -16.56
C ARG A 53 26.40 0.02 -15.60
N GLU A 54 27.69 0.28 -15.35
CA GLU A 54 28.10 1.37 -14.44
C GLU A 54 27.63 2.74 -14.91
N LYS A 55 27.85 3.08 -16.19
CA LYS A 55 27.37 4.33 -16.80
C LYS A 55 25.83 4.44 -16.79
N ALA A 56 25.13 3.34 -17.11
CA ALA A 56 23.67 3.31 -17.11
C ALA A 56 23.10 3.60 -15.70
N LEU A 57 23.69 3.01 -14.66
CA LEU A 57 23.29 3.28 -13.27
C LEU A 57 23.63 4.70 -12.82
N GLU A 58 24.83 5.20 -13.14
CA GLU A 58 25.20 6.58 -12.83
C GLU A 58 24.18 7.57 -13.42
N LYS A 59 23.70 7.27 -14.63
CA LYS A 59 22.70 8.09 -15.30
C LYS A 59 21.32 8.00 -14.66
N LEU A 60 20.85 6.81 -14.31
CA LEU A 60 19.61 6.64 -13.54
C LEU A 60 19.66 7.40 -12.21
N ASP A 61 20.77 7.30 -11.49
CA ASP A 61 20.94 7.99 -10.20
C ASP A 61 20.94 9.52 -10.36
N LYS A 62 21.60 10.06 -11.40
CA LYS A 62 21.57 11.50 -11.73
C LYS A 62 20.16 12.01 -12.06
N LEU A 63 19.31 11.15 -12.61
CA LEU A 63 17.91 11.46 -12.92
C LEU A 63 16.97 11.25 -11.73
N GLY A 64 17.49 10.83 -10.56
CA GLY A 64 16.71 10.63 -9.34
C GLY A 64 16.15 9.22 -9.18
N PHE A 65 16.40 8.29 -10.11
CA PHE A 65 16.04 6.88 -9.99
C PHE A 65 17.05 6.12 -9.14
N ASN A 66 17.34 6.63 -7.95
CA ASN A 66 18.32 6.08 -7.02
C ASN A 66 17.66 5.14 -6.00
N TRP A 67 18.46 4.58 -5.08
CA TRP A 67 17.96 3.64 -4.08
C TRP A 67 16.89 4.23 -3.15
N GLU A 68 16.90 5.53 -2.88
CA GLU A 68 15.87 6.20 -2.06
C GLU A 68 14.51 6.12 -2.76
N MET A 69 14.45 6.55 -4.03
CA MET A 69 13.23 6.50 -4.85
C MET A 69 12.69 5.08 -5.01
N ILE A 70 13.55 4.11 -5.33
CA ILE A 70 13.10 2.70 -5.49
C ILE A 70 12.59 2.13 -4.16
N THR A 71 13.20 2.51 -3.05
CA THR A 71 12.75 2.10 -1.71
C THR A 71 11.39 2.71 -1.39
N GLU A 72 11.15 3.97 -1.74
CA GLU A 72 9.85 4.63 -1.55
C GLU A 72 8.74 3.94 -2.36
N ILE A 73 9.00 3.65 -3.65
CA ILE A 73 8.07 2.91 -4.51
C ILE A 73 7.75 1.55 -3.90
N TYR A 74 8.76 0.78 -3.52
CA TYR A 74 8.54 -0.53 -2.91
C TYR A 74 7.76 -0.43 -1.59
N SER A 75 8.06 0.57 -0.77
CA SER A 75 7.37 0.80 0.50
C SER A 75 5.89 1.13 0.29
N PHE A 76 5.55 1.85 -0.77
CA PHE A 76 4.17 2.19 -1.12
C PHE A 76 3.31 0.94 -1.36
N PHE A 77 3.83 -0.05 -2.09
CA PHE A 77 3.10 -1.29 -2.40
C PHE A 77 3.24 -2.40 -1.34
N TYR A 78 4.08 -2.19 -0.32
CA TYR A 78 4.55 -3.29 0.52
C TYR A 78 3.43 -4.04 1.25
N GLU A 79 2.54 -3.35 1.96
CA GLU A 79 1.50 -4.03 2.75
C GLU A 79 0.46 -4.73 1.85
N GLU A 80 0.09 -4.11 0.72
CA GLU A 80 -0.82 -4.72 -0.27
C GLU A 80 -0.23 -6.01 -0.85
N ILE A 81 1.02 -5.96 -1.33
CA ILE A 81 1.67 -7.14 -1.90
C ILE A 81 1.87 -8.22 -0.83
N LYS A 82 2.25 -7.82 0.39
CA LYS A 82 2.46 -8.75 1.50
C LYS A 82 1.17 -9.49 1.87
N GLU A 83 0.03 -8.81 1.88
CA GLU A 83 -1.28 -9.43 2.11
C GLU A 83 -1.60 -10.42 0.99
N LYS A 84 -1.46 -10.03 -0.28
CA LYS A 84 -1.67 -10.93 -1.42
C LYS A 84 -0.76 -12.16 -1.40
N VAL A 85 0.52 -11.99 -1.09
CA VAL A 85 1.45 -13.11 -0.92
C VAL A 85 1.04 -14.01 0.24
N TYR A 86 0.49 -13.45 1.32
CA TYR A 86 -0.01 -14.23 2.44
C TYR A 86 -1.18 -15.13 2.02
N GLU A 87 -2.13 -14.59 1.26
CA GLU A 87 -3.25 -15.34 0.67
C GLU A 87 -2.75 -16.45 -0.27
N ASN A 88 -1.84 -16.13 -1.19
CA ASN A 88 -1.25 -17.11 -2.11
C ASN A 88 -0.56 -18.27 -1.36
N ILE A 89 0.11 -17.99 -0.23
CA ILE A 89 0.75 -18.99 0.60
C ILE A 89 -0.28 -19.89 1.30
N ILE A 90 -1.40 -19.32 1.77
CA ILE A 90 -2.50 -20.09 2.34
C ILE A 90 -3.07 -21.06 1.30
N ASP A 91 -3.35 -20.56 0.10
CA ASP A 91 -3.92 -21.37 -0.98
C ASP A 91 -2.98 -22.52 -1.36
N GLU A 92 -1.70 -22.23 -1.58
CA GLU A 92 -0.69 -23.25 -1.89
C GLU A 92 -0.54 -24.30 -0.78
N LEU A 93 -0.61 -23.89 0.50
CA LEU A 93 -0.56 -24.81 1.64
C LEU A 93 -1.82 -25.68 1.70
N ALA A 94 -2.99 -25.11 1.46
CA ALA A 94 -4.26 -25.84 1.46
C ALA A 94 -4.30 -26.89 0.36
N GLU A 95 -3.85 -26.54 -0.85
CA GLU A 95 -3.78 -27.46 -2.00
C GLU A 95 -2.78 -28.60 -1.78
N ASN A 96 -1.59 -28.31 -1.26
CA ASN A 96 -0.55 -29.32 -1.08
C ASN A 96 -0.78 -30.24 0.13
N SER A 97 -1.48 -29.76 1.15
CA SER A 97 -1.51 -30.46 2.44
C SER A 97 -2.67 -31.43 2.59
N GLY A 98 -3.75 -31.30 1.80
CA GLY A 98 -4.87 -32.25 1.64
C GLY A 98 -5.72 -32.58 2.88
N GLU A 99 -5.16 -32.47 4.09
CA GLU A 99 -5.69 -32.92 5.37
C GLU A 99 -5.60 -31.84 6.47
N LEU A 100 -4.95 -30.69 6.21
CA LEU A 100 -4.86 -29.62 7.21
C LEU A 100 -6.20 -28.89 7.36
N SER A 101 -6.57 -28.63 8.60
CA SER A 101 -7.66 -27.70 8.91
C SER A 101 -7.26 -26.26 8.57
N GLU A 102 -8.25 -25.39 8.37
CA GLU A 102 -8.06 -23.95 8.10
C GLU A 102 -7.14 -23.28 9.15
N SER A 103 -7.32 -23.61 10.43
CA SER A 103 -6.47 -23.09 11.52
C SER A 103 -5.02 -23.59 11.45
N GLU A 104 -4.77 -24.77 10.88
CA GLU A 104 -3.42 -25.30 10.72
C GLU A 104 -2.73 -24.68 9.51
N VAL A 105 -3.46 -24.46 8.40
CA VAL A 105 -2.96 -23.74 7.22
C VAL A 105 -2.52 -22.32 7.61
N GLN A 106 -3.37 -21.58 8.33
CA GLN A 106 -3.04 -20.24 8.84
C GLN A 106 -1.75 -20.26 9.68
N LYS A 107 -1.61 -21.24 10.57
CA LYS A 107 -0.44 -21.37 11.44
C LYS A 107 0.84 -21.66 10.66
N GLU A 108 0.78 -22.45 9.58
CA GLU A 108 1.93 -22.68 8.72
C GLU A 108 2.27 -21.44 7.87
N ALA A 109 1.28 -20.69 7.40
CA ALA A 109 1.49 -19.40 6.75
C ALA A 109 2.17 -18.40 7.71
N ASP A 110 1.70 -18.30 8.96
CA ASP A 110 2.33 -17.48 9.99
C ASP A 110 3.79 -17.88 10.25
N LYS A 111 4.09 -19.18 10.29
CA LYS A 111 5.47 -19.68 10.41
C LYS A 111 6.32 -19.33 9.20
N PHE A 112 5.76 -19.33 8.00
CA PHE A 112 6.46 -18.89 6.79
C PHE A 112 6.84 -17.41 6.93
N PHE A 113 5.88 -16.54 7.26
CA PHE A 113 6.12 -15.11 7.42
C PHE A 113 6.97 -14.75 8.65
N ALA A 114 7.01 -15.59 9.68
CA ALA A 114 7.93 -15.43 10.81
C ALA A 114 9.42 -15.50 10.42
N LYS A 115 9.73 -16.00 9.20
CA LYS A 115 11.09 -15.99 8.63
C LYS A 115 11.47 -14.64 8.01
N LEU A 116 10.58 -13.64 8.01
CA LEU A 116 10.92 -12.31 7.53
C LEU A 116 12.09 -11.73 8.35
N PRO A 117 13.18 -11.29 7.69
CA PRO A 117 14.32 -10.70 8.35
C PRO A 117 13.95 -9.32 8.89
N LYS A 118 14.70 -8.84 9.87
CA LYS A 118 14.55 -7.47 10.41
C LYS A 118 15.21 -6.43 9.50
N PHE A 119 14.93 -6.50 8.20
CA PHE A 119 15.46 -5.59 7.21
C PHE A 119 14.58 -4.34 7.09
N THR A 120 15.25 -3.21 6.87
CA THR A 120 14.61 -2.06 6.24
C THR A 120 14.19 -2.42 4.81
N ARG A 121 13.20 -1.71 4.25
CA ARG A 121 12.73 -1.97 2.87
C ARG A 121 13.88 -1.87 1.84
N GLY A 122 14.81 -0.93 2.04
CA GLY A 122 15.98 -0.79 1.19
C GLY A 122 16.99 -1.94 1.32
N GLU A 123 17.12 -2.55 2.50
CA GLU A 123 17.95 -3.74 2.70
C GLU A 123 17.33 -4.97 2.03
N GLU A 124 16.01 -5.14 2.07
CA GLU A 124 15.35 -6.25 1.36
C GLU A 124 15.57 -6.15 -0.15
N LEU A 125 15.43 -4.96 -0.74
CA LEU A 125 15.67 -4.78 -2.17
C LEU A 125 17.14 -5.05 -2.55
N LYS A 126 18.09 -4.59 -1.73
CA LYS A 126 19.52 -4.87 -1.94
C LYS A 126 19.84 -6.35 -1.79
N ASP A 127 19.17 -7.04 -0.87
CA ASP A 127 19.32 -8.48 -0.75
C ASP A 127 18.72 -9.21 -1.95
N PHE A 128 17.55 -8.77 -2.42
CA PHE A 128 16.87 -9.32 -3.59
C PHE A 128 17.71 -9.24 -4.88
N VAL A 129 18.57 -8.23 -5.02
CA VAL A 129 19.55 -8.16 -6.12
C VAL A 129 20.41 -9.42 -6.20
N ASN A 130 20.78 -10.04 -5.07
CA ASN A 130 21.54 -11.29 -5.06
C ASN A 130 20.76 -12.47 -5.64
N PHE A 131 19.43 -12.42 -5.61
CA PHE A 131 18.54 -13.48 -6.09
C PHE A 131 18.19 -13.34 -7.57
N LEU A 132 18.24 -12.14 -8.16
CA LEU A 132 17.72 -11.86 -9.50
C LEU A 132 18.24 -12.79 -10.60
N PHE A 133 19.55 -12.82 -10.84
CA PHE A 133 20.09 -13.71 -11.88
C PHE A 133 19.96 -15.20 -11.55
N PRO A 134 20.11 -15.65 -10.30
CA PRO A 134 19.72 -16.99 -9.91
C PRO A 134 18.28 -17.35 -10.29
N LEU A 135 17.31 -16.47 -10.03
CA LEU A 135 15.91 -16.67 -10.42
C LEU A 135 15.73 -16.71 -11.94
N ILE A 136 16.35 -15.78 -12.68
CA ILE A 136 16.32 -15.76 -14.15
C ILE A 136 16.95 -17.03 -14.74
N SER A 137 18.04 -17.50 -14.16
CA SER A 137 18.71 -18.73 -14.63
C SER A 137 17.82 -19.95 -14.38
N ALA A 138 17.19 -20.01 -13.21
CA ALA A 138 16.28 -21.09 -12.86
C ALA A 138 15.03 -21.12 -13.76
N SER A 139 14.49 -19.94 -14.14
CA SER A 139 13.30 -19.82 -14.98
C SER A 139 13.52 -20.31 -16.42
N ILE A 140 14.74 -20.18 -16.95
CA ILE A 140 15.13 -20.69 -18.27
C ILE A 140 15.70 -22.12 -18.22
N GLY A 141 15.62 -22.80 -17.08
CA GLY A 141 16.05 -24.19 -16.91
C GLY A 141 17.57 -24.40 -16.78
N GLU A 142 18.36 -23.34 -16.55
CA GLU A 142 19.78 -23.49 -16.18
C GLU A 142 19.93 -24.22 -14.83
N ALA A 143 21.14 -24.69 -14.52
CA ALA A 143 21.40 -25.43 -13.29
C ALA A 143 20.99 -24.63 -12.02
N SER A 144 20.55 -25.35 -10.98
CA SER A 144 20.24 -24.76 -9.68
C SER A 144 21.40 -23.93 -9.14
N LYS A 145 21.08 -22.80 -8.51
CA LYS A 145 22.07 -21.88 -7.95
C LYS A 145 21.83 -21.69 -6.47
N GLU A 146 22.92 -21.63 -5.71
CA GLU A 146 22.89 -21.22 -4.31
C GLU A 146 23.07 -19.71 -4.23
N VAL A 147 22.27 -19.08 -3.38
CA VAL A 147 22.29 -17.64 -3.13
C VAL A 147 22.53 -17.41 -1.66
N ARG A 148 23.57 -16.65 -1.35
CA ARG A 148 23.85 -16.22 0.01
C ARG A 148 23.11 -14.91 0.26
N SER A 149 22.18 -14.91 1.20
CA SER A 149 21.44 -13.71 1.59
C SER A 149 22.22 -12.90 2.63
N MET A 150 21.90 -11.62 2.71
CA MET A 150 22.33 -10.68 3.74
C MET A 150 21.93 -11.11 5.16
N ASP A 151 20.94 -11.99 5.32
CA ASP A 151 20.52 -12.52 6.62
C ASP A 151 21.48 -13.60 7.17
N GLY A 152 22.48 -13.97 6.37
CA GLY A 152 23.49 -14.98 6.68
C GLY A 152 23.13 -16.39 6.23
N ASN A 153 21.90 -16.63 5.78
CA ASN A 153 21.44 -17.92 5.28
C ASN A 153 21.83 -18.13 3.80
N THR A 154 21.75 -19.38 3.37
CA THR A 154 21.95 -19.77 1.96
C THR A 154 20.70 -20.45 1.47
N TYR A 155 20.22 -19.99 0.32
CA TYR A 155 18.99 -20.46 -0.31
C TYR A 155 19.33 -21.12 -1.63
N ARG A 156 18.72 -22.27 -1.90
CA ARG A 156 18.90 -22.99 -3.15
C ARG A 156 17.73 -22.68 -4.08
N ILE A 157 18.03 -22.07 -5.22
CA ILE A 157 17.05 -21.80 -6.27
C ILE A 157 17.04 -22.99 -7.23
N GLU A 158 15.97 -23.78 -7.18
CA GLU A 158 15.79 -24.93 -8.04
C GLU A 158 15.37 -24.54 -9.45
N LYS A 159 15.89 -25.26 -10.44
CA LYS A 159 15.59 -25.03 -11.86
C LYS A 159 14.16 -25.45 -12.18
N GLU A 160 13.58 -24.84 -13.19
CA GLU A 160 12.30 -25.31 -13.71
C GLU A 160 12.43 -26.64 -14.45
N LYS A 161 11.50 -27.57 -14.18
CA LYS A 161 11.45 -28.87 -14.87
C LYS A 161 10.89 -28.72 -16.29
N HIS A 162 10.03 -27.74 -16.50
CA HIS A 162 9.45 -27.39 -17.79
C HIS A 162 9.58 -25.87 -18.00
N SER A 163 10.46 -25.45 -18.91
CA SER A 163 10.52 -24.06 -19.36
C SER A 163 9.37 -23.82 -20.35
N SER A 164 8.27 -23.24 -19.90
CA SER A 164 7.26 -22.65 -20.78
C SER A 164 7.54 -21.15 -20.93
N MET A 165 7.01 -20.52 -21.97
CA MET A 165 7.05 -19.05 -22.10
C MET A 165 6.38 -18.35 -20.89
N PHE A 166 5.42 -19.04 -20.25
CA PHE A 166 4.69 -18.62 -19.05
C PHE A 166 5.51 -18.80 -17.74
N ASN A 167 6.61 -19.55 -17.76
CA ASN A 167 7.46 -19.77 -16.58
C ASN A 167 8.71 -18.89 -16.59
N ASN A 168 8.78 -17.90 -17.47
CA ASN A 168 9.94 -17.03 -17.57
C ASN A 168 9.77 -15.81 -16.67
N PHE A 169 10.55 -15.77 -15.60
CA PHE A 169 10.66 -14.63 -14.66
C PHE A 169 10.76 -13.25 -15.34
N LEU A 170 11.35 -13.14 -16.53
CA LEU A 170 11.46 -11.87 -17.23
C LEU A 170 10.14 -11.40 -17.85
N PHE A 171 9.26 -12.31 -18.24
CA PHE A 171 7.99 -12.00 -18.90
C PHE A 171 6.81 -12.07 -17.93
N GLU A 172 6.71 -13.13 -17.15
CA GLU A 172 5.61 -13.38 -16.19
C GLU A 172 6.18 -13.74 -14.81
N PRO A 173 6.75 -12.77 -14.07
CA PRO A 173 7.33 -13.05 -12.75
C PRO A 173 6.28 -13.51 -11.73
N GLY A 174 5.04 -13.03 -11.80
CA GLY A 174 3.95 -13.44 -10.90
C GLY A 174 3.72 -14.96 -10.88
N ASP A 175 3.48 -15.55 -12.06
CA ASP A 175 3.32 -17.00 -12.23
C ASP A 175 4.53 -17.79 -11.73
N PHE A 176 5.73 -17.29 -12.01
CA PHE A 176 6.97 -17.90 -11.54
C PHE A 176 7.08 -17.91 -10.01
N PHE A 177 6.68 -16.82 -9.35
CA PHE A 177 6.70 -16.72 -7.89
C PHE A 177 5.63 -17.56 -7.22
N TYR A 178 4.43 -17.60 -7.80
CA TYR A 178 3.33 -18.45 -7.35
C TYR A 178 3.74 -19.93 -7.32
N GLN A 179 4.32 -20.44 -8.41
CA GLN A 179 4.84 -21.82 -8.49
C GLN A 179 5.97 -22.13 -7.49
N LYS A 180 6.58 -21.09 -6.90
CA LYS A 180 7.66 -21.22 -5.91
C LYS A 180 7.29 -20.65 -4.55
N ALA A 181 6.00 -20.45 -4.27
CA ALA A 181 5.50 -19.73 -3.09
C ALA A 181 6.18 -20.21 -1.79
N LEU A 182 6.27 -21.54 -1.58
CA LEU A 182 6.86 -22.14 -0.39
C LEU A 182 8.38 -22.39 -0.46
N MET A 183 8.99 -22.23 -1.64
CA MET A 183 10.42 -22.53 -1.87
C MET A 183 11.32 -21.33 -1.66
N LEU A 184 10.80 -20.11 -1.81
CA LEU A 184 11.57 -18.88 -1.69
C LEU A 184 11.35 -18.21 -0.33
N PRO A 185 12.31 -17.39 0.13
CA PRO A 185 12.13 -16.61 1.34
C PRO A 185 10.96 -15.61 1.22
N PRO A 186 10.26 -15.27 2.31
CA PRO A 186 9.08 -14.41 2.25
C PRO A 186 9.34 -13.03 1.62
N TRP A 187 10.46 -12.36 1.93
CA TRP A 187 10.73 -11.04 1.34
C TRP A 187 11.06 -11.11 -0.16
N VAL A 188 11.66 -12.22 -0.61
CA VAL A 188 11.91 -12.47 -2.03
C VAL A 188 10.59 -12.70 -2.77
N GLN A 189 9.65 -13.41 -2.15
CA GLN A 189 8.29 -13.54 -2.65
C GLN A 189 7.59 -12.17 -2.74
N ILE A 190 7.63 -11.37 -1.67
CA ILE A 190 6.99 -10.05 -1.65
C ILE A 190 7.58 -9.12 -2.73
N ILE A 191 8.90 -8.99 -2.83
CA ILE A 191 9.52 -8.14 -3.87
C ILE A 191 9.24 -8.71 -5.26
N GLY A 192 9.23 -10.02 -5.40
CA GLY A 192 8.89 -10.69 -6.64
C GLY A 192 7.50 -10.32 -7.17
N ASN A 193 6.53 -10.25 -6.26
CA ASN A 193 5.15 -9.90 -6.59
C ASN A 193 4.96 -8.40 -6.90
N LEU A 194 5.96 -7.55 -6.67
CA LEU A 194 5.97 -6.16 -7.19
C LEU A 194 5.88 -6.12 -8.73
N PHE A 195 6.29 -7.20 -9.40
CA PHE A 195 6.30 -7.29 -10.86
C PHE A 195 5.13 -8.09 -11.44
N GLU A 196 4.10 -8.39 -10.62
CA GLU A 196 2.87 -9.02 -11.13
C GLU A 196 2.20 -8.20 -12.22
N TYR A 197 1.43 -8.88 -13.05
CA TYR A 197 0.80 -8.33 -14.24
C TYR A 197 -0.10 -7.13 -13.93
N GLU A 198 -0.89 -7.16 -12.85
CA GLU A 198 -1.78 -6.07 -12.47
C GLU A 198 -1.00 -4.79 -12.15
N ILE A 199 0.01 -4.89 -11.28
CA ILE A 199 0.86 -3.76 -10.89
C ILE A 199 1.65 -3.24 -12.10
N MET A 200 2.20 -4.15 -12.92
CA MET A 200 2.93 -3.81 -14.13
C MET A 200 2.07 -3.11 -15.19
N ILE A 201 0.77 -3.40 -15.27
CA ILE A 201 -0.12 -2.69 -16.19
C ILE A 201 -0.46 -1.31 -15.66
N GLU A 202 -0.84 -1.23 -14.39
CA GLU A 202 -1.31 0.02 -13.81
C GLU A 202 -0.19 1.05 -13.64
N TYR A 203 1.03 0.57 -13.35
CA TYR A 203 2.21 1.38 -13.05
C TYR A 203 3.41 1.07 -13.96
N ALA A 204 3.14 0.73 -15.23
CA ALA A 204 4.11 0.21 -16.19
C ALA A 204 5.45 0.96 -16.21
N GLU A 205 5.46 2.29 -16.38
CA GLU A 205 6.71 3.06 -16.44
C GLU A 205 7.47 3.07 -15.11
N ILE A 206 6.76 3.14 -13.97
CA ILE A 206 7.37 3.22 -12.64
C ILE A 206 8.05 1.88 -12.32
N ILE A 207 7.29 0.78 -12.46
CA ILE A 207 7.74 -0.55 -12.08
C ILE A 207 8.77 -1.09 -13.08
N SER A 208 8.67 -0.72 -14.36
CA SER A 208 9.72 -1.06 -15.34
C SER A 208 11.06 -0.44 -14.99
N VAL A 209 11.10 0.82 -14.53
CA VAL A 209 12.35 1.46 -14.10
C VAL A 209 12.92 0.78 -12.84
N VAL A 210 12.07 0.42 -11.88
CA VAL A 210 12.47 -0.40 -10.71
C VAL A 210 13.12 -1.71 -11.17
N LYS A 211 12.43 -2.45 -12.05
CA LYS A 211 12.92 -3.73 -12.58
C LYS A 211 14.27 -3.58 -13.27
N ILE A 212 14.40 -2.63 -14.20
CA ILE A 212 15.65 -2.37 -14.93
C ILE A 212 16.78 -1.98 -13.98
N LYS A 213 16.52 -1.12 -13.00
CA LYS A 213 17.54 -0.75 -12.02
C LYS A 213 18.02 -1.95 -11.21
N LEU A 214 17.12 -2.80 -10.70
CA LEU A 214 17.53 -3.97 -9.93
C LEU A 214 18.32 -4.97 -10.79
N LEU A 215 17.95 -5.13 -12.06
CA LEU A 215 18.68 -5.98 -13.03
C LEU A 215 20.09 -5.44 -13.32
N LEU A 216 20.22 -4.13 -13.53
CA LEU A 216 21.52 -3.49 -13.65
C LEU A 216 22.31 -3.67 -12.35
N GLU A 217 21.67 -3.53 -11.19
CA GLU A 217 22.34 -3.73 -9.90
C GLU A 217 22.90 -5.16 -9.73
N ALA A 218 22.19 -6.16 -10.25
CA ALA A 218 22.62 -7.56 -10.25
C ALA A 218 23.78 -7.85 -11.24
N ALA A 219 23.91 -7.03 -12.29
CA ALA A 219 24.95 -7.14 -13.31
C ALA A 219 26.34 -6.71 -12.81
N ALA A 220 27.37 -7.34 -13.37
CA ALA A 220 28.75 -6.97 -13.12
C ALA A 220 29.02 -5.55 -13.65
N PRO A 221 29.95 -4.78 -13.06
CA PRO A 221 30.19 -3.38 -13.45
C PRO A 221 30.45 -3.17 -14.94
N THR A 222 31.18 -4.10 -15.57
CA THR A 222 31.55 -4.07 -16.98
C THR A 222 30.56 -4.76 -17.90
N THR A 223 29.40 -5.20 -17.39
CA THR A 223 28.36 -5.81 -18.22
C THR A 223 27.89 -4.79 -19.26
N GLU A 224 27.87 -5.21 -20.52
CA GLU A 224 27.34 -4.44 -21.64
C GLU A 224 25.82 -4.30 -21.51
N VAL A 225 25.33 -3.10 -21.82
CA VAL A 225 23.92 -2.77 -21.91
C VAL A 225 23.70 -2.27 -23.34
N ASP A 226 22.92 -3.01 -24.12
CA ASP A 226 22.78 -2.80 -25.57
C ASP A 226 21.29 -2.71 -25.96
N LEU A 227 20.86 -1.54 -26.44
CA LEU A 227 19.52 -1.31 -26.97
C LEU A 227 19.53 -1.38 -28.49
N GLN A 228 18.99 -2.48 -29.01
CA GLN A 228 18.85 -2.83 -30.41
C GLN A 228 17.53 -2.30 -30.97
N LEU A 229 17.60 -1.56 -32.08
CA LEU A 229 16.48 -0.85 -32.70
C LEU A 229 16.34 -1.15 -34.21
N GLU A 230 17.09 -2.13 -34.74
CA GLU A 230 17.09 -2.49 -36.17
C GLU A 230 15.72 -2.89 -36.73
N ASP A 231 14.81 -3.42 -35.91
CA ASP A 231 13.45 -3.77 -36.34
C ASP A 231 12.46 -2.59 -36.26
N MET A 232 12.89 -1.47 -35.67
CA MET A 232 12.05 -0.29 -35.39
C MET A 232 12.40 0.92 -36.23
N ILE A 233 13.65 1.04 -36.69
CA ILE A 233 14.17 2.26 -37.31
C ILE A 233 14.98 1.90 -38.57
N ASP A 234 14.64 2.56 -39.68
CA ASP A 234 15.19 2.25 -41.01
C ASP A 234 16.48 3.03 -41.34
N ASN A 235 16.81 4.10 -40.60
CA ASN A 235 17.98 4.94 -40.89
C ASN A 235 18.60 5.63 -39.65
N GLU A 236 19.86 6.07 -39.78
CA GLU A 236 20.63 6.70 -38.70
C GLU A 236 20.11 8.08 -38.28
N GLU A 237 19.46 8.81 -39.20
CA GLU A 237 18.87 10.13 -38.91
C GLU A 237 17.73 9.99 -37.88
N GLU A 238 16.84 9.01 -38.06
CA GLU A 238 15.76 8.68 -37.12
C GLU A 238 16.28 8.29 -35.72
N ILE A 239 17.41 7.59 -35.62
CA ILE A 239 18.00 7.25 -34.30
C ILE A 239 18.65 8.45 -33.65
N SER A 240 19.29 9.32 -34.43
CA SER A 240 19.89 10.54 -33.88
C SER A 240 18.84 11.46 -33.23
N GLU A 241 17.59 11.42 -33.73
CA GLU A 241 16.46 12.14 -33.16
C GLU A 241 15.73 11.38 -32.04
N PHE A 242 15.93 10.06 -31.91
CA PHE A 242 15.23 9.20 -30.96
C PHE A 242 15.29 9.73 -29.52
N HIS A 243 16.45 10.20 -29.04
CA HIS A 243 16.57 10.77 -27.70
C HIS A 243 15.68 12.01 -27.51
N ILE A 244 15.64 12.89 -28.51
CA ILE A 244 14.83 14.11 -28.49
C ILE A 244 13.35 13.74 -28.53
N GLN A 245 12.97 12.82 -29.41
CA GLN A 245 11.59 12.37 -29.55
C GLN A 245 11.09 11.64 -28.29
N SER A 246 11.91 10.76 -27.70
CA SER A 246 11.62 10.06 -26.44
C SER A 246 11.49 11.01 -25.26
N ALA A 247 12.42 11.96 -25.12
CA ALA A 247 12.34 12.99 -24.09
C ALA A 247 11.07 13.85 -24.26
N ASN A 248 10.75 14.27 -25.49
CA ASN A 248 9.55 15.04 -25.78
C ASN A 248 8.25 14.25 -25.50
N ARG A 249 8.22 12.94 -25.82
CA ARG A 249 7.09 12.05 -25.52
C ARG A 249 6.89 11.95 -24.01
N LEU A 250 7.96 11.77 -23.25
CA LEU A 250 7.92 11.74 -21.80
C LEU A 250 7.46 13.09 -21.22
N ILE A 251 8.02 14.21 -21.66
CA ILE A 251 7.63 15.56 -21.18
C ILE A 251 6.14 15.78 -21.43
N ARG A 252 5.63 15.42 -22.61
CA ARG A 252 4.19 15.50 -22.91
C ARG A 252 3.35 14.62 -22.00
N LYS A 253 3.78 13.36 -21.75
CA LYS A 253 3.12 12.46 -20.78
C LYS A 253 3.10 13.09 -19.39
N ILE A 254 4.24 13.55 -18.87
CA ILE A 254 4.37 14.20 -17.56
C ILE A 254 3.45 15.42 -17.47
N GLN A 255 3.45 16.29 -18.48
CA GLN A 255 2.57 17.47 -18.49
C GLN A 255 1.08 17.09 -18.46
N LEU A 256 0.69 16.05 -19.23
CA LEU A 256 -0.67 15.56 -19.25
C LEU A 256 -1.07 14.95 -17.89
N TYR A 257 -0.22 14.08 -17.33
CA TYR A 257 -0.43 13.48 -16.02
C TYR A 257 -0.49 14.55 -14.93
N ASN A 258 0.45 15.49 -14.89
CA ASN A 258 0.42 16.59 -13.92
C ASN A 258 -0.87 17.41 -14.04
N LYS A 259 -1.33 17.72 -15.26
CA LYS A 259 -2.60 18.44 -15.44
C LYS A 259 -3.80 17.63 -14.93
N PHE A 260 -3.83 16.34 -15.22
CA PHE A 260 -4.89 15.42 -14.77
C PHE A 260 -4.86 15.25 -13.25
N PHE A 261 -3.72 14.86 -12.69
CA PHE A 261 -3.52 14.67 -11.26
C PHE A 261 -3.74 15.95 -10.49
N ASN A 262 -3.26 17.12 -10.93
CA ASN A 262 -3.57 18.38 -10.24
C ASN A 262 -5.09 18.63 -10.16
N SER A 263 -5.86 18.23 -11.17
CA SER A 263 -7.32 18.36 -11.15
C SER A 263 -7.96 17.41 -10.12
N ILE A 264 -7.39 16.21 -9.93
CA ILE A 264 -7.86 15.20 -8.96
C ILE A 264 -7.36 15.48 -7.55
N VAL A 265 -6.10 15.86 -7.38
CA VAL A 265 -5.48 16.24 -6.10
C VAL A 265 -6.25 17.39 -5.47
N ASN A 266 -6.69 18.36 -6.28
CA ASN A 266 -7.60 19.43 -5.81
C ASN A 266 -8.97 18.91 -5.32
N GLN A 267 -9.33 17.67 -5.65
CA GLN A 267 -10.54 16.97 -5.21
C GLN A 267 -10.24 15.84 -4.20
N GLU A 268 -8.99 15.60 -3.83
CA GLU A 268 -8.59 14.46 -3.00
C GLU A 268 -9.34 14.45 -1.67
N ALA A 269 -9.46 15.61 -1.02
CA ALA A 269 -10.21 15.76 0.22
C ALA A 269 -11.70 15.38 0.04
N ILE A 270 -12.30 15.71 -1.11
CA ILE A 270 -13.69 15.40 -1.43
C ILE A 270 -13.83 13.90 -1.71
N ILE A 271 -12.89 13.29 -2.42
CA ILE A 271 -12.89 11.85 -2.70
C ILE A 271 -12.74 11.07 -1.40
N LYS A 272 -11.77 11.44 -0.55
CA LYS A 272 -11.55 10.84 0.78
C LYS A 272 -12.79 10.95 1.66
N ASP A 273 -13.39 12.15 1.76
CA ASP A 273 -14.64 12.37 2.52
C ASP A 273 -15.79 11.52 1.95
N THR A 274 -15.91 11.42 0.62
CA THR A 274 -16.95 10.60 -0.03
C THR A 274 -16.76 9.11 0.26
N TYR A 275 -15.53 8.60 0.18
CA TYR A 275 -15.21 7.21 0.49
C TYR A 275 -15.47 6.89 1.95
N PHE A 276 -14.93 7.71 2.86
CA PHE A 276 -15.15 7.60 4.30
C PHE A 276 -16.65 7.56 4.63
N LYS A 277 -17.45 8.46 4.05
CA LYS A 277 -18.91 8.47 4.24
C LYS A 277 -19.61 7.21 3.74
N LYS A 278 -19.19 6.66 2.59
CA LYS A 278 -19.71 5.38 2.09
C LYS A 278 -19.34 4.23 3.02
N GLU A 279 -18.11 4.19 3.51
CA GLU A 279 -17.65 3.20 4.49
C GLU A 279 -18.48 3.27 5.78
N LEU A 280 -18.74 4.48 6.30
CA LEU A 280 -19.63 4.67 7.44
C LEU A 280 -21.04 4.13 7.18
N LEU A 281 -21.62 4.34 6.00
CA LEU A 281 -22.93 3.80 5.64
C LEU A 281 -22.94 2.27 5.65
N LEU A 282 -21.92 1.64 5.06
CA LEU A 282 -21.80 0.18 5.03
C LEU A 282 -21.70 -0.40 6.45
N LEU A 283 -20.86 0.18 7.30
CA LEU A 283 -20.71 -0.25 8.69
C LEU A 283 -22.00 -0.04 9.51
N LEU A 284 -22.70 1.09 9.30
CA LEU A 284 -23.97 1.37 9.96
C LEU A 284 -25.08 0.39 9.54
N ASP A 285 -25.09 -0.05 8.28
CA ASP A 285 -26.05 -1.03 7.76
C ASP A 285 -25.76 -2.46 8.27
N GLU A 286 -24.49 -2.78 8.55
CA GLU A 286 -24.07 -4.09 9.05
C GLU A 286 -24.36 -4.28 10.55
N ILE A 287 -24.13 -3.24 11.37
CA ILE A 287 -24.26 -3.31 12.85
C ILE A 287 -25.59 -3.95 13.32
N PRO A 288 -26.78 -3.60 12.75
CA PRO A 288 -28.04 -4.22 13.14
C PRO A 288 -28.14 -5.72 12.85
N GLN A 289 -27.42 -6.21 11.83
CA GLN A 289 -27.48 -7.60 11.33
C GLN A 289 -26.67 -8.58 12.17
N LEU A 290 -25.74 -8.08 12.98
CA LEU A 290 -24.96 -8.90 13.91
C LEU A 290 -25.89 -9.66 14.87
N LYS A 291 -25.50 -10.88 15.25
CA LYS A 291 -26.37 -11.76 16.05
C LYS A 291 -26.17 -11.54 17.54
N ASN A 292 -24.93 -11.36 17.97
CA ASN A 292 -24.57 -11.36 19.37
C ASN A 292 -24.37 -9.92 19.91
N SER A 293 -24.73 -9.68 21.17
CA SER A 293 -24.66 -8.35 21.79
C SER A 293 -23.23 -7.82 21.96
N ALA A 294 -22.26 -8.71 22.21
CA ALA A 294 -20.85 -8.33 22.29
C ALA A 294 -20.33 -7.86 20.93
N GLU A 295 -20.56 -8.62 19.85
CA GLU A 295 -20.25 -8.24 18.46
C GLU A 295 -20.84 -6.87 18.11
N LYS A 296 -22.11 -6.64 18.48
CA LYS A 296 -22.78 -5.35 18.31
C LYS A 296 -22.09 -4.20 19.03
N GLY A 297 -21.64 -4.43 20.28
CA GLY A 297 -20.85 -3.46 21.03
C GLY A 297 -19.52 -3.18 20.33
N ARG A 298 -18.77 -4.24 20.01
CA ARG A 298 -17.46 -4.13 19.35
C ARG A 298 -17.55 -3.41 17.99
N ALA A 299 -18.56 -3.70 17.19
CA ALA A 299 -18.75 -3.07 15.90
C ALA A 299 -19.05 -1.57 16.04
N LEU A 300 -19.84 -1.16 17.05
CA LEU A 300 -20.08 0.24 17.35
C LEU A 300 -18.81 0.96 17.85
N GLU A 301 -18.01 0.30 18.71
CA GLU A 301 -16.71 0.82 19.15
C GLU A 301 -15.75 1.03 17.97
N ASN A 302 -15.65 0.05 17.07
CA ASN A 302 -14.82 0.14 15.86
C ASN A 302 -15.28 1.31 14.97
N LEU A 303 -16.59 1.47 14.78
CA LEU A 303 -17.14 2.59 14.01
C LEU A 303 -16.75 3.93 14.62
N MET A 304 -16.88 4.07 15.94
CA MET A 304 -16.52 5.32 16.62
C MET A 304 -15.02 5.59 16.57
N GLU A 305 -14.18 4.55 16.68
CA GLU A 305 -12.73 4.66 16.50
C GLU A 305 -12.36 5.20 15.11
N ILE A 306 -12.99 4.68 14.06
CA ILE A 306 -12.83 5.17 12.68
C ILE A 306 -13.25 6.65 12.56
N ILE A 307 -14.40 7.01 13.12
CA ILE A 307 -14.91 8.39 13.10
C ILE A 307 -13.95 9.35 13.80
N PHE A 308 -13.49 9.02 15.01
CA PHE A 308 -12.60 9.91 15.74
C PHE A 308 -11.20 9.99 15.12
N SER A 309 -10.68 8.87 14.61
CA SER A 309 -9.36 8.84 13.97
C SER A 309 -9.32 9.55 12.62
N SER A 310 -10.48 9.82 12.00
CA SER A 310 -10.54 10.60 10.75
C SER A 310 -10.34 12.11 10.95
N VAL A 311 -10.31 12.58 12.20
CA VAL A 311 -10.05 13.99 12.54
C VAL A 311 -8.57 14.19 12.86
N PRO A 312 -7.81 14.97 12.07
CA PRO A 312 -6.43 15.29 12.39
C PRO A 312 -6.30 15.92 13.78
N GLY A 313 -5.47 15.31 14.62
CA GLY A 313 -5.24 15.73 16.01
C GLY A 313 -6.06 14.96 17.05
N LEU A 314 -7.04 14.16 16.67
CA LEU A 314 -7.64 13.16 17.57
C LEU A 314 -6.90 11.83 17.44
N GLU A 315 -6.49 11.27 18.56
CA GLU A 315 -5.73 10.02 18.61
C GLU A 315 -6.42 9.06 19.59
N VAL A 316 -6.89 7.91 19.11
CA VAL A 316 -7.43 6.85 19.97
C VAL A 316 -6.24 6.16 20.66
N ILE A 317 -6.01 6.51 21.92
CA ILE A 317 -4.82 6.06 22.66
C ILE A 317 -5.02 4.69 23.33
N SER A 318 -6.27 4.30 23.56
CA SER A 318 -6.60 3.00 24.14
C SER A 318 -8.06 2.63 23.92
N LYS A 319 -8.29 1.32 23.87
CA LYS A 319 -9.59 0.70 23.66
C LYS A 319 -9.87 -0.33 24.76
N ARG A 320 -11.09 -0.32 25.31
CA ARG A 320 -11.52 -1.17 26.44
C ARG A 320 -10.54 -1.15 27.60
N VAL A 321 -10.26 0.06 28.10
CA VAL A 321 -9.40 0.22 29.27
C VAL A 321 -10.16 -0.32 30.46
N ASN A 322 -9.61 -1.35 31.10
CA ASN A 322 -10.16 -1.91 32.32
C ASN A 322 -9.20 -1.61 33.49
N THR A 323 -9.66 -0.83 34.46
CA THR A 323 -8.88 -0.45 35.66
C THR A 323 -9.24 -1.30 36.88
N ASN A 324 -9.68 -2.54 36.68
CA ASN A 324 -10.29 -3.45 37.66
C ASN A 324 -11.66 -2.99 38.21
N ASP A 325 -11.88 -1.68 38.34
CA ASP A 325 -13.13 -1.10 38.86
C ASP A 325 -13.97 -0.37 37.79
N GLU A 326 -13.36 0.03 36.67
CA GLU A 326 -14.05 0.75 35.58
C GLU A 326 -13.61 0.23 34.20
N GLU A 327 -14.55 0.14 33.27
CA GLU A 327 -14.28 -0.13 31.85
C GLU A 327 -14.62 1.12 31.02
N ILE A 328 -13.71 1.58 30.15
CA ILE A 328 -13.96 2.68 29.21
C ILE A 328 -13.75 2.16 27.80
N ASP A 329 -14.77 2.33 26.94
CA ASP A 329 -14.75 1.75 25.60
C ASP A 329 -13.64 2.37 24.74
N LEU A 330 -13.55 3.71 24.65
CA LEU A 330 -12.42 4.40 24.01
C LEU A 330 -11.93 5.60 24.83
N GLN A 331 -10.62 5.78 24.84
CA GLN A 331 -9.97 6.99 25.34
C GLN A 331 -9.28 7.71 24.17
N ILE A 332 -9.60 8.98 24.01
CA ILE A 332 -9.13 9.79 22.90
C ILE A 332 -8.28 10.93 23.45
N LYS A 333 -7.08 11.10 22.93
CA LYS A 333 -6.25 12.27 23.17
C LYS A 333 -6.66 13.38 22.21
N ASN A 334 -6.91 14.56 22.77
CA ASN A 334 -7.28 15.75 22.02
C ASN A 334 -6.04 16.62 21.76
N GLY A 335 -5.54 16.56 20.53
CA GLY A 335 -4.48 17.42 19.99
C GLY A 335 -4.97 18.33 18.85
N VAL A 336 -6.29 18.52 18.72
CA VAL A 336 -6.86 19.34 17.64
C VAL A 336 -6.50 20.81 17.86
N SER A 337 -5.90 21.42 16.83
CA SER A 337 -5.58 22.84 16.85
C SER A 337 -6.83 23.69 16.60
N GLY A 338 -7.04 24.75 17.37
CA GLY A 338 -8.12 25.71 17.16
C GLY A 338 -8.67 26.28 18.47
N THR A 339 -9.24 27.48 18.40
CA THR A 339 -9.76 28.19 19.58
C THR A 339 -10.93 27.45 20.24
N PHE A 340 -11.79 26.79 19.44
CA PHE A 340 -12.90 25.99 19.96
C PHE A 340 -12.42 24.76 20.76
N TRP A 341 -11.61 23.89 20.15
CA TRP A 341 -11.14 22.66 20.81
C TRP A 341 -10.24 22.95 22.02
N SER A 342 -9.45 24.03 21.97
CA SER A 342 -8.61 24.46 23.10
C SER A 342 -9.45 24.99 24.27
N SER A 343 -10.61 25.61 24.01
CA SER A 343 -11.47 26.17 25.06
C SER A 343 -12.25 25.11 25.83
N LEU A 344 -12.38 23.89 25.28
CA LEU A 344 -12.97 22.75 26.00
C LEU A 344 -12.13 22.34 27.23
N THR A 345 -10.84 22.70 27.28
CA THR A 345 -9.91 22.35 28.37
C THR A 345 -9.86 20.85 28.70
N SER A 346 -10.18 20.02 27.71
CA SER A 346 -10.22 18.56 27.81
C SER A 346 -9.07 17.97 26.96
N PRO A 347 -7.90 17.68 27.56
CA PRO A 347 -6.82 17.00 26.84
C PRO A 347 -7.16 15.55 26.46
N THR A 348 -8.18 14.98 27.11
CA THR A 348 -8.67 13.62 26.84
C THR A 348 -10.19 13.62 26.76
N PHE A 349 -10.76 12.78 25.89
CA PHE A 349 -12.17 12.43 25.86
C PHE A 349 -12.37 10.97 26.20
N PHE A 350 -13.46 10.70 26.93
CA PHE A 350 -13.96 9.33 27.08
C PHE A 350 -15.13 9.11 26.14
N VAL A 351 -15.19 7.91 25.59
CA VAL A 351 -16.27 7.46 24.71
C VAL A 351 -16.85 6.18 25.28
N GLU A 352 -18.18 6.13 25.35
CA GLU A 352 -18.93 4.95 25.78
C GLU A 352 -20.02 4.64 24.76
N CYS A 353 -20.09 3.37 24.35
CA CYS A 353 -20.90 2.85 23.27
C CYS A 353 -21.93 1.84 23.79
N LYS A 354 -23.21 2.09 23.55
CA LYS A 354 -24.32 1.19 23.94
C LYS A 354 -25.15 0.80 22.73
N ASN A 355 -24.94 -0.42 22.26
CA ASN A 355 -25.70 -0.99 21.16
C ASN A 355 -26.78 -1.96 21.66
N TRP A 356 -27.80 -1.43 22.32
CA TRP A 356 -28.89 -2.22 22.89
C TRP A 356 -30.13 -2.21 22.01
N SER A 357 -31.03 -3.17 22.21
CA SER A 357 -32.32 -3.24 21.50
C SER A 357 -33.31 -2.16 21.98
N ALA A 358 -33.09 -1.59 23.15
CA ALA A 358 -33.89 -0.53 23.76
C ALA A 358 -33.07 0.75 23.98
N LYS A 359 -33.78 1.85 24.28
CA LYS A 359 -33.17 3.14 24.62
C LYS A 359 -32.37 3.03 25.92
N VAL A 360 -31.25 3.74 25.97
CA VAL A 360 -30.39 3.82 27.17
C VAL A 360 -31.01 4.76 28.21
N GLY A 361 -31.02 4.32 29.46
CA GLY A 361 -31.62 5.04 30.59
C GLY A 361 -30.64 5.91 31.37
N ALA A 362 -31.15 6.55 32.42
CA ALA A 362 -30.40 7.49 33.25
C ALA A 362 -29.44 6.82 34.25
N SER A 363 -29.50 5.50 34.47
CA SER A 363 -28.52 4.76 35.30
C SER A 363 -27.16 4.75 34.63
N GLU A 364 -27.13 4.29 33.39
CA GLU A 364 -25.95 4.11 32.55
C GLU A 364 -25.30 5.47 32.27
N MET A 365 -26.13 6.51 32.08
CA MET A 365 -25.70 7.89 31.97
C MET A 365 -24.97 8.37 33.24
N ARG A 366 -25.47 8.04 34.44
CA ARG A 366 -24.84 8.40 35.71
C ARG A 366 -23.54 7.64 35.94
N ASP A 367 -23.51 6.37 35.54
CA ASP A 367 -22.30 5.55 35.63
C ASP A 367 -21.22 6.13 34.74
N PHE A 368 -21.53 6.50 33.49
CA PHE A 368 -20.58 7.16 32.59
C PHE A 368 -20.13 8.54 33.09
N GLU A 369 -21.05 9.35 33.61
CA GLU A 369 -20.72 10.63 34.22
C GLU A 369 -19.75 10.47 35.41
N THR A 370 -19.94 9.43 36.23
CA THR A 370 -19.06 9.15 37.37
C THR A 370 -17.62 8.90 36.90
N LYS A 371 -17.43 8.16 35.80
CA LYS A 371 -16.10 7.96 35.18
C LYS A 371 -15.46 9.29 34.77
N ILE A 372 -16.23 10.21 34.18
CA ILE A 372 -15.73 11.53 33.80
C ILE A 372 -15.32 12.34 35.04
N ILE A 373 -16.16 12.34 36.09
CA ILE A 373 -15.89 13.06 37.34
C ILE A 373 -14.62 12.54 38.02
N ASN A 374 -14.42 11.21 38.04
CA ASN A 374 -13.23 10.57 38.59
C ASN A 374 -11.95 11.00 37.85
N HIS A 375 -12.06 11.37 36.57
CA HIS A 375 -10.97 11.80 35.71
C HIS A 375 -10.99 13.29 35.33
N LYS A 376 -11.72 14.13 36.09
CA LYS A 376 -12.02 15.54 35.77
C LYS A 376 -10.82 16.48 35.57
N LYS A 377 -9.60 16.04 35.92
CA LYS A 377 -8.36 16.80 35.65
C LYS A 377 -7.96 16.75 34.17
N LEU A 378 -8.33 15.67 33.48
CA LEU A 378 -7.95 15.41 32.09
C LEU A 378 -9.17 15.27 31.16
N VAL A 379 -10.32 14.89 31.73
CA VAL A 379 -11.55 14.65 30.98
C VAL A 379 -12.61 15.65 31.40
N LYS A 380 -12.93 16.58 30.51
CA LYS A 380 -14.00 17.57 30.65
C LYS A 380 -15.16 17.32 29.69
N VAL A 381 -14.90 16.60 28.59
CA VAL A 381 -15.91 16.22 27.60
C VAL A 381 -15.92 14.70 27.45
N GLY A 382 -17.12 14.12 27.48
CA GLY A 382 -17.34 12.72 27.14
C GLY A 382 -18.36 12.56 26.02
N PHE A 383 -18.25 11.50 25.24
CA PHE A 383 -19.19 11.13 24.19
C PHE A 383 -19.91 9.85 24.58
N PHE A 384 -21.24 9.89 24.61
CA PHE A 384 -22.07 8.75 24.92
C PHE A 384 -22.93 8.38 23.72
N ILE A 385 -22.72 7.19 23.18
CA ILE A 385 -23.29 6.74 21.91
C ILE A 385 -24.32 5.64 22.15
N SER A 386 -25.50 5.79 21.56
CA SER A 386 -26.55 4.78 21.60
C SER A 386 -27.29 4.65 20.27
N VAL A 387 -27.24 3.47 19.65
CA VAL A 387 -27.90 3.21 18.35
C VAL A 387 -29.42 3.43 18.44
N LYS A 388 -30.07 3.02 19.53
CA LYS A 388 -31.52 3.23 19.73
C LYS A 388 -31.86 4.57 20.39
N GLY A 389 -30.85 5.37 20.72
CA GLY A 389 -30.97 6.65 21.39
C GLY A 389 -31.23 6.52 22.90
N PHE A 390 -31.75 7.60 23.48
CA PHE A 390 -31.81 7.80 24.94
C PHE A 390 -33.24 8.03 25.42
N THR A 391 -33.53 7.66 26.67
CA THR A 391 -34.81 7.96 27.31
C THR A 391 -34.92 9.45 27.70
N LYS A 392 -36.13 9.93 28.03
CA LYS A 392 -36.32 11.34 28.42
C LYS A 392 -35.64 11.68 29.74
N GLU A 393 -35.48 10.69 30.62
CA GLU A 393 -34.82 10.82 31.91
C GLU A 393 -33.33 11.17 31.74
N VAL A 394 -32.68 10.70 30.68
CA VAL A 394 -31.30 11.07 30.33
C VAL A 394 -31.20 12.57 30.05
N ASN A 395 -32.11 13.13 29.27
CA ASN A 395 -32.12 14.58 28.99
C ASN A 395 -32.34 15.40 30.27
N SER A 396 -33.25 14.97 31.14
CA SER A 396 -33.48 15.60 32.45
C SER A 396 -32.25 15.50 33.37
N HIS A 397 -31.46 14.43 33.22
CA HIS A 397 -30.19 14.26 33.91
C HIS A 397 -29.11 15.21 33.39
N LEU A 398 -28.93 15.29 32.07
CA LEU A 398 -27.96 16.20 31.44
C LEU A 398 -28.23 17.68 31.75
N LYS A 399 -29.50 18.09 31.82
CA LYS A 399 -29.87 19.46 32.25
C LYS A 399 -29.45 19.79 33.69
N ARG A 400 -29.28 18.78 34.53
CA ARG A 400 -28.77 18.97 35.90
C ARG A 400 -27.24 18.94 35.89
N ALA A 401 -26.65 18.01 35.16
CA ALA A 401 -25.21 17.88 34.97
C ALA A 401 -24.58 19.11 34.30
N SER A 402 -25.32 19.85 33.46
CA SER A 402 -24.83 21.06 32.80
C SER A 402 -24.44 22.21 33.73
N ARG A 403 -24.70 22.09 35.04
CA ARG A 403 -24.22 23.01 36.07
C ARG A 403 -22.78 22.71 36.52
N GLU A 404 -22.28 21.53 36.18
CA GLU A 404 -20.94 21.06 36.54
C GLU A 404 -19.91 21.45 35.48
N ASP A 405 -18.64 21.31 35.84
CA ASP A 405 -17.48 21.61 34.99
C ASP A 405 -17.09 20.41 34.11
N HIS A 406 -18.10 19.78 33.50
CA HIS A 406 -17.97 18.73 32.48
C HIS A 406 -19.20 18.72 31.55
N HIS A 407 -19.02 18.19 30.34
CA HIS A 407 -20.04 18.10 29.31
C HIS A 407 -20.10 16.70 28.72
N ILE A 408 -21.31 16.19 28.47
CA ILE A 408 -21.50 14.87 27.87
C ILE A 408 -22.36 15.00 26.62
N VAL A 409 -21.77 14.66 25.49
CA VAL A 409 -22.37 14.71 24.17
C VAL A 409 -23.10 13.40 23.91
N LEU A 410 -24.39 13.48 23.59
CA LEU A 410 -25.17 12.33 23.17
C LEU A 410 -25.12 12.19 21.65
N ILE A 411 -24.85 10.97 21.18
CA ILE A 411 -24.87 10.62 19.75
C ILE A 411 -25.78 9.41 19.56
N ASP A 412 -26.72 9.49 18.64
CA ASP A 412 -27.54 8.34 18.24
C ASP A 412 -27.42 8.01 16.75
N SER A 413 -28.14 6.98 16.29
CA SER A 413 -28.09 6.57 14.87
C SER A 413 -28.48 7.69 13.92
N SER A 414 -29.36 8.62 14.32
CA SER A 414 -29.74 9.73 13.46
C SER A 414 -28.59 10.71 13.28
N ASP A 415 -27.78 10.94 14.31
CA ASP A 415 -26.57 11.76 14.24
C ASP A 415 -25.49 11.11 13.37
N LEU A 416 -25.31 9.79 13.48
CA LEU A 416 -24.37 9.03 12.66
C LEU A 416 -24.78 9.01 11.18
N LEU A 417 -26.08 8.84 10.90
CA LEU A 417 -26.63 8.95 9.55
C LEU A 417 -26.54 10.38 9.00
N GLU A 418 -26.64 11.40 9.86
CA GLU A 418 -26.43 12.80 9.48
C GLU A 418 -24.99 13.03 9.02
N LEU A 419 -23.99 12.49 9.74
CA LEU A 419 -22.59 12.54 9.32
C LEU A 419 -22.39 11.83 7.98
N ALA A 420 -22.89 10.60 7.87
CA ALA A 420 -22.65 9.75 6.71
C ALA A 420 -23.32 10.28 5.43
N ASN A 421 -24.53 10.85 5.52
CA ASN A 421 -25.25 11.40 4.37
C ASN A 421 -25.04 12.92 4.18
N GLY A 422 -24.41 13.58 5.15
CA GLY A 422 -24.27 15.03 5.20
C GLY A 422 -23.11 15.57 4.37
N LYS A 423 -23.09 16.90 4.23
CA LYS A 423 -21.96 17.64 3.61
C LYS A 423 -20.91 18.09 4.61
N SER A 424 -21.24 18.07 5.91
CA SER A 424 -20.32 18.46 6.96
C SER A 424 -19.13 17.50 7.01
N THR A 425 -17.96 18.03 7.32
CA THR A 425 -16.79 17.22 7.72
C THR A 425 -17.02 16.66 9.13
N THR A 426 -16.28 15.60 9.50
CA THR A 426 -16.37 14.99 10.83
C THR A 426 -16.13 16.01 11.96
N ILE A 427 -15.13 16.88 11.80
CA ILE A 427 -14.81 17.90 12.82
C ILE A 427 -15.96 18.90 13.00
N GLN A 428 -16.56 19.39 11.91
CA GLN A 428 -17.71 20.30 11.95
C GLN A 428 -18.94 19.63 12.57
N TRP A 429 -19.13 18.34 12.28
CA TRP A 429 -20.21 17.55 12.88
C TRP A 429 -20.01 17.37 14.40
N LEU A 430 -18.79 17.05 14.86
CA LEU A 430 -18.47 16.97 16.29
C LEU A 430 -18.68 18.33 16.99
N GLU A 431 -18.20 19.42 16.40
CA GLU A 431 -18.43 20.77 16.94
C GLU A 431 -19.92 21.08 17.06
N LYS A 432 -20.72 20.76 16.03
CA LYS A 432 -22.18 20.89 16.05
C LYS A 432 -22.83 20.09 17.19
N LEU A 433 -22.34 18.87 17.45
CA LEU A 433 -22.86 18.03 18.52
C LEU A 433 -22.49 18.58 19.90
N ILE A 434 -21.26 19.08 20.09
CA ILE A 434 -20.80 19.65 21.36
C ILE A 434 -21.58 20.93 21.72
N ILE A 435 -21.93 21.76 20.75
CA ILE A 435 -22.70 22.99 21.00
C ILE A 435 -24.22 22.74 21.11
N ARG A 436 -24.69 21.51 20.89
CA ARG A 436 -26.12 21.20 20.87
C ARG A 436 -26.69 21.39 22.28
N PRO A 437 -27.70 22.26 22.47
CA PRO A 437 -28.33 22.43 23.77
C PRO A 437 -29.17 21.18 24.13
N HIS A 438 -29.15 20.81 25.42
CA HIS A 438 -29.92 19.68 25.97
C HIS A 438 -31.21 20.12 26.67
#